data_AF-A0A7R8A1W5-F1
#
_entry.id   AF-A0A7R8A1W5-F1
#
_cell.length_a   1.000
_cell.length_b   1.000
_cell.length_c   1.000
_cell.angle_alpha   90.00
_cell.angle_beta   90.00
_cell.angle_gamma   90.00
#
_symmetry.space_group_name_H-M   'P 1'
#
loop_
_entity.id
_entity.type
_entity.pdbx_description
1 polymer ?
#
loop_
_entity_poly.entity_id
_entity_poly.type
_entity_poly.pdbx_seq_one_letter_code
_entity_poly.pdbx_strand_id
1 'polypeptide(L)'
;MGGYAWTDQEKALVIYFSSLGIQQRVIVELLRERNFSRTEVAVSGMLQAIQKSTGALKRLAREKVDALVRDLLAGDNMDALLLPTVEDQMIVDRTHKNIDLLQHYLEWSKRIHDSSL
;
A
#
# COMPACT_ATOMS: atom_id res chain seq x y z
N MET A 1 -25.15 3.77 8.99
CA MET A 1 -24.53 3.49 7.68
C MET A 1 -23.32 2.61 7.93
N GLY A 2 -23.47 1.29 7.74
CA GLY A 2 -22.39 0.33 7.97
C GLY A 2 -21.40 0.37 6.81
N GLY A 3 -20.38 1.22 6.92
CA GLY A 3 -19.25 1.20 5.99
C GLY A 3 -18.39 -0.01 6.32
N TYR A 4 -18.18 -0.90 5.35
CA TYR A 4 -17.28 -2.06 5.47
C TYR A 4 -15.98 -1.65 6.16
N ALA A 5 -15.70 -2.23 7.33
CA ALA A 5 -14.47 -1.99 8.05
C ALA A 5 -13.27 -2.29 7.14
N TRP A 6 -12.23 -1.47 7.22
CA TRP A 6 -10.98 -1.74 6.52
C TRP A 6 -10.25 -2.87 7.23
N THR A 7 -9.93 -3.92 6.49
CA THR A 7 -9.02 -4.97 6.96
C THR A 7 -7.59 -4.43 7.00
N ASP A 8 -6.73 -5.05 7.80
CA ASP A 8 -5.35 -4.61 7.91
C ASP A 8 -4.55 -4.87 6.62
N GLN A 9 -4.89 -5.94 5.88
CA GLN A 9 -4.37 -6.21 4.53
C GLN A 9 -4.68 -5.08 3.53
N GLU A 10 -5.93 -4.62 3.48
CA GLU A 10 -6.33 -3.51 2.61
C GLU A 10 -5.62 -2.21 3.00
N LYS A 11 -5.47 -1.94 4.31
CA LYS A 11 -4.72 -0.77 4.81
C LYS A 11 -3.27 -0.84 4.37
N ALA A 12 -2.61 -1.98 4.56
CA ALA A 12 -1.21 -2.18 4.21
C ALA A 12 -0.97 -1.94 2.72
N LEU A 13 -1.80 -2.50 1.84
CA LEU A 13 -1.71 -2.30 0.39
C LEU A 13 -1.85 -0.83 -0.01
N VAL A 14 -2.86 -0.14 0.52
CA VAL A 14 -3.10 1.28 0.20
C VAL A 14 -1.94 2.15 0.67
N ILE A 15 -1.45 1.93 1.89
CA ILE A 15 -0.32 2.67 2.45
C ILE A 15 0.94 2.42 1.61
N TYR A 16 1.21 1.15 1.28
CA TYR A 16 2.36 0.75 0.49
C TYR A 16 2.35 1.40 -0.90
N PHE A 17 1.28 1.20 -1.69
CA PHE A 17 1.20 1.78 -3.04
C PHE A 17 1.18 3.31 -3.03
N SER A 18 0.50 3.92 -2.05
CA SER A 18 0.53 5.38 -1.89
C SER A 18 1.93 5.89 -1.61
N SER A 19 2.77 5.14 -0.90
CA SER A 19 4.15 5.52 -0.62
C SER A 19 5.05 5.52 -1.85
N LEU A 20 4.72 4.69 -2.85
CA LEU A 20 5.36 4.65 -4.16
C LEU A 20 4.94 5.82 -5.06
N GLY A 21 3.95 6.62 -4.63
CA GLY A 21 3.41 7.74 -5.41
C GLY A 21 2.36 7.34 -6.45
N ILE A 22 1.79 6.13 -6.31
CA ILE A 22 0.70 5.66 -7.16
C ILE A 22 -0.58 6.43 -6.84
N GLN A 23 -1.28 6.89 -7.88
CA GLN A 23 -2.51 7.67 -7.74
C GLN A 23 -3.65 6.84 -7.13
N GLN A 24 -4.55 7.47 -6.36
CA GLN A 24 -5.64 6.77 -5.67
C GLN A 24 -6.54 5.97 -6.63
N ARG A 25 -6.80 6.49 -7.83
CA ARG A 25 -7.53 5.78 -8.88
C ARG A 25 -6.85 4.45 -9.26
N VAL A 26 -5.52 4.46 -9.42
CA VAL A 26 -4.75 3.25 -9.78
C VAL A 26 -4.71 2.28 -8.60
N ILE A 27 -4.61 2.79 -7.37
CA ILE A 27 -4.70 1.97 -6.15
C ILE A 27 -6.05 1.22 -6.08
N VAL A 28 -7.15 1.86 -6.48
CA VAL A 28 -8.46 1.19 -6.55
C VAL A 28 -8.46 0.04 -7.56
N GLU A 29 -7.80 0.20 -8.70
CA GLU A 29 -7.66 -0.86 -9.70
C GLU A 29 -6.81 -2.03 -9.14
N LEU A 30 -5.69 -1.73 -8.47
CA LEU A 30 -4.83 -2.73 -7.83
C LEU A 30 -5.52 -3.48 -6.68
N LEU A 31 -6.38 -2.81 -5.93
CA LEU A 31 -7.21 -3.44 -4.90
C LEU A 31 -8.25 -4.37 -5.54
N ARG A 32 -8.88 -3.94 -6.64
CA ARG A 32 -9.90 -4.73 -7.33
C ARG A 32 -9.33 -6.03 -7.89
N GLU A 33 -8.13 -6.02 -8.47
CA GLU A 33 -7.45 -7.25 -8.91
C GLU A 33 -7.22 -8.24 -7.76
N ARG A 34 -7.02 -7.74 -6.54
CA ARG A 34 -6.91 -8.55 -5.32
C ARG A 34 -8.25 -8.89 -4.67
N ASN A 35 -9.36 -8.73 -5.39
CA ASN A 35 -10.73 -8.93 -4.91
C ASN A 35 -11.16 -7.99 -3.77
N PHE A 36 -10.47 -6.86 -3.58
CA PHE A 36 -10.88 -5.81 -2.65
C PHE A 36 -11.63 -4.71 -3.40
N SER A 37 -12.89 -4.47 -3.01
CA SER A 37 -13.72 -3.42 -3.62
C SER A 37 -13.73 -2.15 -2.76
N ARG A 38 -13.01 -1.13 -3.20
CA ARG A 38 -12.99 0.20 -2.58
C ARG A 38 -13.19 1.29 -3.63
N THR A 39 -13.70 2.44 -3.19
CA THR A 39 -13.83 3.63 -4.05
C THR A 39 -12.63 4.55 -3.85
N GLU A 40 -12.37 5.41 -4.84
CA GLU A 40 -11.30 6.41 -4.73
C GLU A 40 -11.51 7.34 -3.53
N VAL A 41 -12.76 7.71 -3.26
CA VAL A 41 -13.15 8.50 -2.07
C VAL A 41 -12.83 7.75 -0.78
N ALA A 42 -13.09 6.44 -0.72
CA ALA A 42 -12.76 5.64 0.45
C ALA A 42 -11.24 5.54 0.68
N VAL A 43 -10.46 5.31 -0.39
CA VAL A 43 -8.99 5.29 -0.34
C VAL A 43 -8.45 6.64 0.12
N SER A 44 -8.94 7.74 -0.45
CA SER A 44 -8.56 9.09 -0.05
C SER A 44 -8.88 9.39 1.42
N GLY A 45 -10.09 9.04 1.87
CA GLY A 45 -10.50 9.20 3.27
C GLY A 45 -9.66 8.38 4.23
N MET A 46 -9.29 7.14 3.87
CA MET A 46 -8.41 6.31 4.68
C MET A 46 -6.99 6.88 4.79
N LEU A 47 -6.40 7.32 3.68
CA LEU A 47 -5.08 7.97 3.68
C LEU A 47 -5.08 9.24 4.54
N GLN A 48 -6.13 10.06 4.46
CA GLN A 48 -6.29 11.25 5.31
C GLN A 48 -6.42 10.90 6.79
N ALA A 49 -7.15 9.83 7.14
CA ALA A 49 -7.28 9.37 8.52
C ALA A 49 -5.92 8.93 9.08
N ILE A 50 -5.14 8.20 8.29
CA ILE A 50 -3.79 7.77 8.67
C ILE A 50 -2.86 8.99 8.85
N GLN A 51 -2.87 9.93 7.92
CA GLN A 51 -2.08 11.17 8.02
C GLN A 51 -2.40 11.96 9.30
N LYS A 52 -3.70 12.07 9.65
CA LYS A 52 -4.13 12.69 10.91
C LYS A 52 -3.62 11.92 12.13
N SER A 53 -3.74 10.60 12.14
CA SER A 53 -3.31 9.76 13.27
C SER A 53 -1.79 9.75 13.49
N THR A 54 -1.01 9.92 12.42
CA THR A 54 0.46 9.88 12.46
C THR A 54 1.09 11.27 12.64
N GLY A 55 0.28 12.34 12.67
CA GLY A 55 0.73 13.73 12.75
C GLY A 55 1.44 14.22 11.48
N ALA A 56 1.41 13.46 10.38
CA ALA A 56 2.10 13.81 9.14
C ALA A 56 1.21 14.70 8.25
N LEU A 57 1.55 15.99 8.16
CA LEU A 57 0.76 17.00 7.44
C LEU A 57 0.82 16.89 5.90
N LYS A 58 1.83 16.22 5.31
CA LYS A 58 2.00 16.20 3.84
C LYS A 58 2.53 14.89 3.24
N ARG A 59 3.38 14.14 3.94
CA ARG A 59 3.96 12.88 3.44
C ARG A 59 4.42 12.04 4.62
N LEU A 60 4.03 10.77 4.67
CA LEU A 60 4.59 9.83 5.64
C LEU A 60 6.06 9.60 5.27
N ALA A 61 6.96 9.72 6.24
CA ALA A 61 8.36 9.32 6.05
C ALA A 61 8.43 7.84 5.69
N ARG A 62 9.32 7.46 4.77
CA ARG A 62 9.41 6.07 4.26
C ARG A 62 9.59 5.04 5.38
N GLU A 63 10.40 5.34 6.39
CA GLU A 63 10.58 4.47 7.57
C GLU A 63 9.29 4.28 8.38
N LYS A 64 8.47 5.33 8.51
CA LYS A 64 7.17 5.24 9.18
C LYS A 64 6.17 4.43 8.37
N VAL A 65 6.21 4.53 7.04
CA VAL A 65 5.40 3.69 6.14
C VAL A 65 5.79 2.23 6.32
N ASP A 66 7.09 1.92 6.26
CA ASP A 66 7.62 0.56 6.37
C ASP A 66 7.22 -0.06 7.72
N ALA A 67 7.32 0.70 8.83
CA ALA A 67 6.85 0.26 10.14
C ALA A 67 5.33 0.03 10.20
N LEU A 68 4.52 0.97 9.68
CA LEU A 68 3.06 0.82 9.66
C LEU A 68 2.61 -0.40 8.85
N VAL A 69 3.21 -0.63 7.68
CA VAL A 69 2.92 -1.79 6.84
C VAL A 69 3.33 -3.07 7.55
N ARG A 70 4.48 -3.09 8.23
CA ARG A 70 4.92 -4.24 9.02
C ARG A 70 3.95 -4.55 10.16
N ASP A 71 3.54 -3.53 10.92
CA ASP A 71 2.65 -3.70 12.08
C ASP A 71 1.26 -4.18 11.65
N LEU A 72 0.74 -3.68 10.53
CA LEU A 72 -0.55 -4.11 9.97
C LEU A 72 -0.54 -5.55 9.47
N LEU A 73 0.63 -6.07 9.11
CA LEU A 73 0.78 -7.42 8.57
C LEU A 73 1.46 -8.38 9.57
N ALA A 74 1.64 -7.96 10.83
CA ALA A 74 2.23 -8.74 11.90
C ALA A 74 1.32 -9.93 12.28
N GLY A 75 1.36 -10.99 11.48
CA GLY A 75 0.52 -12.19 11.63
C GLY A 75 0.13 -12.86 10.31
N ASP A 76 0.21 -12.12 9.20
CA ASP A 76 -0.04 -12.63 7.85
C ASP A 76 1.28 -12.84 7.09
N ASN A 77 1.24 -13.62 6.02
CA ASN A 77 2.39 -13.85 5.14
C ASN A 77 2.67 -12.57 4.33
N MET A 78 3.32 -11.58 4.98
CA MET A 78 3.64 -10.23 4.49
C MET A 78 4.09 -10.20 3.03
N ASP A 79 4.97 -11.14 2.69
CA ASP A 79 5.57 -11.23 1.37
C ASP A 79 4.56 -11.61 0.28
N ALA A 80 3.62 -12.52 0.58
CA ALA A 80 2.65 -12.98 -0.42
C ALA A 80 1.66 -11.87 -0.82
N LEU A 81 1.33 -10.95 0.08
CA LEU A 81 0.35 -9.90 -0.18
C LEU A 81 0.95 -8.74 -1.00
N LEU A 82 2.18 -8.35 -0.69
CA LEU A 82 2.86 -7.20 -1.30
C LEU A 82 3.68 -7.58 -2.54
N LEU A 83 3.94 -8.87 -2.76
CA LEU A 83 4.56 -9.34 -4.00
C LEU A 83 3.69 -8.92 -5.19
N PRO A 84 4.22 -8.07 -6.10
CA PRO A 84 3.46 -7.64 -7.25
C PRO A 84 3.32 -8.76 -8.28
N THR A 85 2.17 -8.79 -8.93
CA THR A 85 1.88 -9.65 -10.07
C THR A 85 2.19 -8.95 -11.40
N VAL A 86 2.15 -9.70 -12.50
CA VAL A 86 2.30 -9.12 -13.84
C VAL A 86 1.14 -8.15 -14.14
N GLU A 87 -0.07 -8.51 -13.70
CA GLU A 87 -1.29 -7.72 -13.85
C GLU A 87 -1.18 -6.39 -13.10
N ASP A 88 -0.58 -6.37 -11.92
CA ASP A 88 -0.33 -5.15 -11.15
C ASP A 88 0.59 -4.19 -11.91
N GLN A 89 1.68 -4.73 -12.46
CA GLN A 89 2.62 -3.94 -13.24
C GLN A 89 1.94 -3.36 -14.47
N MET A 90 1.12 -4.17 -15.17
CA MET A 90 0.34 -3.70 -16.32
C MET A 90 -0.64 -2.58 -15.95
N ILE A 91 -1.26 -2.63 -14.77
CA ILE A 91 -2.16 -1.57 -14.28
C ILE A 91 -1.38 -0.28 -14.01
N VAL A 92 -0.23 -0.40 -13.33
CA VAL A 92 0.62 0.75 -13.01
C VAL A 92 1.18 1.38 -14.27
N ASP A 93 1.67 0.59 -15.22
CA ASP A 93 2.28 1.07 -16.48
C ASP A 93 1.34 1.91 -17.34
N ARG A 94 0.02 1.74 -17.22
CA ARG A 94 -0.98 2.57 -17.92
C ARG A 94 -0.86 4.05 -17.56
N THR A 95 -0.42 4.35 -16.33
CA THR A 95 -0.39 5.73 -15.79
C THR A 95 1.01 6.14 -15.35
N HIS A 96 1.81 5.21 -14.84
CA HIS A 96 3.10 5.44 -14.18
C HIS A 96 4.21 4.59 -14.81
N LYS A 97 4.70 5.00 -15.99
CA LYS A 97 5.69 4.25 -16.79
C LYS A 97 7.07 4.05 -16.13
N ASN A 98 7.34 4.71 -15.01
CA ASN A 98 8.66 4.73 -14.36
C ASN A 98 8.64 4.06 -12.97
N ILE A 99 7.56 3.35 -12.62
CA ILE A 99 7.46 2.65 -11.34
C ILE A 99 7.57 1.15 -11.62
N ASP A 100 8.70 0.55 -11.27
CA ASP A 100 8.87 -0.91 -11.25
C ASP A 100 8.44 -1.42 -9.87
N LEU A 101 7.28 -2.08 -9.83
CA LEU A 101 6.71 -2.59 -8.58
C LEU A 101 7.59 -3.68 -7.98
N LEU A 102 8.17 -4.56 -8.80
CA LEU A 102 8.99 -5.66 -8.33
C LEU A 102 10.27 -5.14 -7.70
N GLN A 103 10.92 -4.16 -8.33
CA GLN A 103 12.10 -3.51 -7.76
C GLN A 103 11.77 -2.88 -6.41
N HIS A 104 10.66 -2.13 -6.31
CA HIS A 104 10.25 -1.51 -5.05
C HIS A 104 9.89 -2.53 -3.97
N TYR A 105 9.28 -3.65 -4.33
CA TYR A 105 9.02 -4.76 -3.42
C TYR A 105 10.33 -5.38 -2.90
N LEU A 106 11.28 -5.68 -3.79
CA LEU A 106 12.57 -6.26 -3.40
C LEU A 106 13.37 -5.32 -2.49
N GLU A 107 13.38 -4.02 -2.78
CA GLU A 107 14.01 -3.01 -1.92
C GLU A 107 13.34 -2.93 -0.54
N TRP A 108 12.01 -2.97 -0.49
CA TRP A 108 11.25 -2.97 0.75
C TRP A 108 11.50 -4.25 1.56
N SER A 109 11.41 -5.41 0.91
CA SER A 109 11.61 -6.72 1.55
C SER A 109 13.01 -6.80 2.17
N LYS A 110 14.06 -6.39 1.45
CA LYS A 110 15.42 -6.29 2.03
C LYS A 110 15.47 -5.46 3.31
N ARG A 111 14.89 -4.26 3.30
CA ARG A 111 14.90 -3.37 4.48
C ARG A 111 14.20 -3.97 5.69
N ILE A 112 13.04 -4.60 5.48
CA ILE A 112 12.27 -5.21 6.57
C ILE A 112 13.01 -6.41 7.16
N HIS A 113 13.63 -7.23 6.32
CA HIS A 113 14.40 -8.40 6.76
C HIS A 113 15.74 -8.02 7.41
N ASP A 114 16.45 -7.02 6.90
CA ASP A 114 17.71 -6.53 7.47
C ASP A 114 17.50 -5.81 8.81
N SER A 115 16.32 -5.21 9.04
CA SER A 115 15.97 -4.54 10.31
C SER A 115 15.61 -5.51 11.45
N SER A 116 15.83 -6.81 11.25
CA SER A 116 15.55 -7.88 12.23
C SER A 116 16.82 -8.43 12.91
N LEU A 117 17.96 -7.73 12.77
CA LEU A 117 19.24 -8.04 13.43
C LEU A 117 19.58 -7.06 14.56
#